data_AF-A0A6J5TY69-F1
#
_entry.id   AF-A0A6J5TY69-F1
#
_cell.length_a   1.000
_cell.length_b   1.000
_cell.length_c   1.000
_cell.angle_alpha   90.00
_cell.angle_beta   90.00
_cell.angle_gamma   90.00
#
_symmetry.space_group_name_H-M   'P 1'
#
loop_
_entity.id
_entity.type
_entity.pdbx_description
1 polymer ?
#
loop_
_entity_poly.entity_id
_entity_poly.type
_entity_poly.pdbx_seq_one_letter_code
_entity_poly.pdbx_strand_id
1 'polypeptide(L)'
;MWRKAIATTARGVGALHYPWRTIAHGHSTAVSPSDAVNSILLRSLKEHYLDVTKMNPPPKINPPSPFTVVQGSLDGNGPALKRTFGDEEITISVMRLANIVPGDGGEDDGADDGDDINQLFLHVDVSKPGQKESLHFLCGLYPDALGIHSVSMRPKADAASSVEDGSSYTGPVFE
;
A
#
# COMPACT_ATOMS: atom_id res chain seq x y z
N MET A 1 85.49 -2.85 52.45
CA MET A 1 86.24 -4.11 52.56
C MET A 1 85.39 -5.23 51.98
N TRP A 2 86.05 -6.16 51.30
CA TRP A 2 85.60 -7.47 50.81
C TRP A 2 84.94 -7.54 49.43
N ARG A 3 85.79 -8.01 48.51
CA ARG A 3 85.51 -8.65 47.24
C ARG A 3 84.86 -10.01 47.47
N LYS A 4 84.02 -10.47 46.55
CA LYS A 4 83.96 -11.86 46.06
C LYS A 4 83.35 -11.87 44.65
N ALA A 5 83.75 -12.87 43.88
CA ALA A 5 83.93 -12.86 42.44
C ALA A 5 83.27 -14.09 41.78
N ILE A 6 82.77 -13.91 40.53
CA ILE A 6 82.80 -14.77 39.30
C ILE A 6 82.29 -16.24 39.44
N ALA A 7 81.55 -16.94 38.56
CA ALA A 7 81.16 -16.94 37.14
C ALA A 7 79.80 -17.71 37.02
N THR A 8 79.07 -17.89 35.91
CA THR A 8 79.51 -18.47 34.62
C THR A 8 78.40 -18.38 33.54
N THR A 9 78.85 -18.20 32.29
CA THR A 9 78.36 -18.64 30.96
C THR A 9 77.08 -18.08 30.30
N ALA A 10 77.34 -17.48 29.13
CA ALA A 10 76.49 -17.16 27.98
C ALA A 10 75.51 -18.29 27.58
N ARG A 11 74.44 -18.08 26.81
CA ARG A 11 74.37 -17.41 25.49
C ARG A 11 72.88 -17.40 25.07
N GLY A 12 72.34 -16.29 24.58
CA GLY A 12 70.99 -16.27 24.02
C GLY A 12 70.42 -14.87 23.81
N VAL A 13 70.62 -14.35 22.61
CA VAL A 13 70.18 -13.06 22.10
C VAL A 13 68.65 -12.96 22.10
N GLY A 14 68.10 -11.81 22.51
CA GLY A 14 66.68 -11.52 22.31
C GLY A 14 66.13 -10.40 23.19
N ALA A 15 66.65 -9.19 23.01
CA ALA A 15 65.99 -7.98 23.50
C ALA A 15 64.66 -7.78 22.77
N LEU A 16 63.56 -7.59 23.50
CA LEU A 16 62.65 -6.44 23.37
C LEU A 16 61.47 -6.60 24.34
N HIS A 17 61.53 -5.80 25.41
CA HIS A 17 60.38 -5.48 26.24
C HIS A 17 59.37 -4.68 25.42
N TYR A 18 58.14 -5.17 25.31
CA TYR A 18 56.96 -4.33 25.11
C TYR A 18 55.97 -4.62 26.24
N PRO A 19 55.60 -3.62 27.07
CA PRO A 19 54.47 -3.77 27.96
C PRO A 19 53.21 -3.58 27.10
N TRP A 20 52.57 -4.66 26.71
CA TRP A 20 51.23 -4.58 26.15
C TRP A 20 50.27 -4.12 27.24
N ARG A 21 49.95 -2.82 27.20
CA ARG A 21 48.76 -2.29 27.85
C ARG A 21 47.57 -2.96 27.19
N THR A 22 46.85 -3.79 27.94
CA THR A 22 45.48 -4.18 27.62
C THR A 22 44.63 -2.92 27.66
N ILE A 23 44.56 -2.21 26.54
CA ILE A 23 43.48 -1.27 26.27
C ILE A 23 42.23 -2.15 26.25
N ALA A 24 41.37 -1.99 27.26
CA ALA A 24 40.00 -2.45 27.16
C ALA A 24 39.42 -1.77 25.92
N HIS A 25 39.37 -2.52 24.82
CA HIS A 25 38.60 -2.11 23.66
C HIS A 25 37.16 -2.21 24.14
N GLY A 26 36.63 -1.11 24.68
CA GLY A 26 35.21 -0.92 24.78
C GLY A 26 34.69 -1.20 23.38
N HIS A 27 34.00 -2.33 23.24
CA HIS A 27 33.38 -2.75 21.99
C HIS A 27 32.31 -1.72 21.71
N SER A 28 32.71 -0.61 21.10
CA SER A 28 31.81 0.36 20.54
C SER A 28 31.19 -0.37 19.37
N THR A 29 30.10 -1.08 19.64
CA THR A 29 29.19 -1.52 18.60
C THR A 29 28.72 -0.22 17.97
N ALA A 30 29.40 0.21 16.93
CA ALA A 30 28.95 1.27 16.07
C ALA A 30 27.61 0.77 15.51
N VAL A 31 26.52 1.14 16.18
CA VAL A 31 25.18 0.89 15.70
C VAL A 31 25.10 1.64 14.39
N SER A 32 24.94 0.90 13.30
CA SER A 32 24.75 1.52 11.99
C SER A 32 23.56 2.48 12.13
N PRO A 33 23.63 3.71 11.61
CA PRO A 33 22.50 4.64 11.68
C PRO A 33 21.23 4.02 11.08
N SER A 34 21.37 3.10 10.11
CA SER A 34 20.29 2.30 9.56
C SER A 34 19.62 1.39 10.62
N ASP A 35 20.40 0.71 11.46
CA ASP A 35 19.88 -0.18 12.51
C ASP A 35 19.13 0.60 13.60
N ALA A 36 19.64 1.78 13.95
CA ALA A 36 18.95 2.69 14.87
C ALA A 36 17.59 3.13 14.31
N VAL A 37 17.55 3.56 13.04
CA VAL A 37 16.30 3.95 12.35
C VAL A 37 15.33 2.79 12.23
N ASN A 38 15.79 1.61 11.83
CA ASN A 38 14.96 0.40 11.73
C ASN A 38 14.35 0.02 13.08
N SER A 39 15.11 0.13 14.17
CA SER A 39 14.58 -0.17 15.50
C SER A 39 13.47 0.81 15.93
N ILE A 40 13.59 2.09 15.54
CA ILE A 40 12.58 3.12 15.81
C ILE A 40 11.32 2.85 14.97
N LEU A 41 11.47 2.55 13.68
CA LEU A 41 10.35 2.18 12.79
C LEU A 41 9.61 0.95 13.28
N LEU A 42 10.34 -0.12 13.63
CA LEU A 42 9.74 -1.37 14.13
C LEU A 42 8.98 -1.15 15.43
N ARG A 43 9.52 -0.32 16.33
CA ARG A 43 8.83 0.07 17.55
C ARG A 43 7.56 0.84 17.24
N SER A 44 7.63 1.85 16.37
CA SER A 44 6.47 2.66 15.96
C SER A 44 5.38 1.81 15.31
N LEU A 45 5.74 0.87 14.43
CA LEU A 45 4.78 -0.02 13.76
C LEU A 45 4.13 -0.98 14.75
N LYS A 46 4.90 -1.50 15.71
CA LYS A 46 4.37 -2.38 16.77
C LYS A 46 3.40 -1.64 17.68
N GLU A 47 3.75 -0.43 18.12
CA GLU A 47 2.89 0.42 18.94
C GLU A 47 1.60 0.75 18.17
N HIS A 48 1.71 1.21 16.92
CA HIS A 48 0.57 1.51 16.07
C HIS A 48 -0.33 0.29 15.83
N TYR A 49 0.24 -0.88 15.53
CA TYR A 49 -0.52 -2.12 15.37
C TYR A 49 -1.33 -2.45 16.63
N LEU A 50 -0.71 -2.37 17.81
CA LEU A 50 -1.40 -2.63 19.08
C LEU A 50 -2.54 -1.65 19.32
N ASP A 51 -2.35 -0.37 18.98
CA ASP A 51 -3.42 0.62 19.12
C ASP A 51 -4.56 0.38 18.14
N VAL A 52 -4.26 0.03 16.88
CA VAL A 52 -5.28 -0.37 15.90
C VAL A 52 -6.06 -1.60 16.35
N THR A 53 -5.42 -2.59 16.98
CA THR A 53 -6.13 -3.78 17.45
C THR A 53 -7.07 -3.52 18.63
N LYS A 54 -6.87 -2.44 19.38
CA LYS A 54 -7.79 -2.02 20.45
C LYS A 54 -9.00 -1.25 19.91
N MET A 55 -8.92 -0.76 18.68
CA MET A 55 -10.05 -0.09 18.04
C MET A 55 -11.11 -1.11 17.65
N ASN A 56 -12.38 -0.75 17.81
CA ASN A 56 -13.48 -1.56 17.31
C ASN A 56 -13.55 -1.38 15.79
N PRO A 57 -13.30 -2.41 14.98
CA PRO A 57 -13.42 -2.29 13.54
C PRO A 57 -14.86 -1.97 13.16
N PRO A 58 -15.09 -1.24 12.04
CA PRO A 58 -16.43 -1.10 11.49
C PRO A 58 -17.09 -2.46 11.34
N PRO A 59 -18.41 -2.58 11.64
CA PRO A 59 -19.10 -3.85 11.55
C PRO A 59 -19.04 -4.36 10.11
N LYS A 60 -18.78 -5.67 9.96
CA LYS A 60 -18.84 -6.32 8.65
C LYS A 60 -20.30 -6.29 8.17
N ILE A 61 -20.57 -5.47 7.17
CA ILE A 61 -21.86 -5.45 6.49
C ILE A 61 -21.85 -6.48 5.36
N ASN A 62 -22.95 -7.24 5.26
CA ASN A 62 -23.17 -8.10 4.10
C ASN A 62 -23.72 -7.25 2.95
N PRO A 63 -23.40 -7.59 1.68
CA PRO A 63 -24.00 -6.92 0.55
C PRO A 63 -25.54 -7.05 0.60
N PRO A 64 -26.27 -6.05 0.06
CA PRO A 64 -27.72 -6.15 -0.05
C PRO A 64 -28.10 -7.35 -0.94
N SER A 65 -29.08 -8.14 -0.52
CA SER A 65 -29.58 -9.25 -1.35
C SER A 65 -30.14 -8.71 -2.67
N PRO A 66 -29.87 -9.36 -3.82
CA PRO A 66 -29.16 -10.62 -4.03
C PRO A 66 -27.73 -10.43 -4.59
N PHE A 67 -27.03 -9.36 -4.20
CA PHE A 67 -25.64 -9.16 -4.61
C PHE A 67 -24.71 -10.13 -3.88
N THR A 68 -23.70 -10.62 -4.59
CA THR A 68 -22.60 -11.41 -4.04
C THR A 68 -21.30 -10.63 -4.16
N VAL A 69 -20.40 -10.79 -3.18
CA VAL A 69 -19.06 -10.22 -3.24
C VAL A 69 -18.19 -11.14 -4.09
N VAL A 70 -17.67 -10.64 -5.21
CA VAL A 70 -16.67 -11.33 -6.02
C VAL A 70 -15.30 -11.05 -5.42
N GLN A 71 -14.77 -12.04 -4.70
CA GLN A 71 -13.47 -11.97 -4.06
C GLN A 71 -12.38 -12.35 -5.09
N GLY A 72 -11.55 -11.38 -5.51
CA GLY A 72 -10.54 -11.65 -6.55
C GLY A 72 -9.81 -10.46 -7.16
N SER A 73 -9.97 -9.23 -6.65
CA SER A 73 -9.26 -8.04 -7.16
C SER A 73 -8.28 -7.45 -6.14
N LEU A 74 -7.80 -8.28 -5.22
CA LEU A 74 -6.70 -7.90 -4.32
C LEU A 74 -5.43 -7.53 -5.13
N ASP A 75 -5.34 -8.01 -6.38
CA ASP A 75 -4.27 -7.73 -7.33
C ASP A 75 -4.53 -6.46 -8.19
N GLY A 76 -5.36 -5.53 -7.71
CA GLY A 76 -5.31 -4.14 -8.19
C GLY A 76 -6.64 -3.41 -8.46
N ASN A 77 -7.82 -3.99 -8.22
CA ASN A 77 -9.09 -3.33 -8.61
C ASN A 77 -10.21 -3.29 -7.54
N GLY A 78 -9.96 -3.73 -6.30
CA GLY A 78 -10.91 -3.59 -5.18
C GLY A 78 -12.21 -4.43 -5.31
N PRO A 79 -12.88 -4.77 -4.18
CA PRO A 79 -13.99 -5.72 -4.19
C PRO A 79 -15.12 -5.30 -5.13
N ALA A 80 -15.67 -6.24 -5.89
CA ALA A 80 -16.81 -6.00 -6.78
C ALA A 80 -18.05 -6.74 -6.29
N LEU A 81 -19.21 -6.09 -6.39
CA LEU A 81 -20.52 -6.70 -6.17
C LEU A 81 -21.08 -7.19 -7.50
N LYS A 82 -21.60 -8.41 -7.53
CA LYS A 82 -22.17 -9.00 -8.74
C LYS A 82 -23.58 -9.51 -8.48
N ARG A 83 -24.46 -9.31 -9.46
CA ARG A 83 -25.83 -9.81 -9.47
C ARG A 83 -26.27 -10.09 -10.89
N THR A 84 -27.21 -11.02 -11.06
CA THR A 84 -28.00 -11.17 -12.28
C THR A 84 -29.41 -10.58 -12.11
N PHE A 85 -29.91 -9.94 -13.16
CA PHE A 85 -31.26 -9.39 -13.22
C PHE A 85 -31.88 -9.72 -14.59
N GLY A 86 -32.79 -10.70 -14.62
CA GLY A 86 -33.31 -11.23 -15.89
C GLY A 86 -32.19 -11.90 -16.69
N ASP A 87 -31.95 -11.42 -17.90
CA ASP A 87 -30.83 -11.79 -18.77
C ASP A 87 -29.60 -10.89 -18.61
N GLU A 88 -29.66 -9.88 -17.73
CA GLU A 88 -28.56 -8.95 -17.50
C GLU A 88 -27.64 -9.41 -16.36
N GLU A 89 -26.35 -9.19 -16.53
CA GLU A 89 -25.35 -9.31 -15.48
C GLU A 89 -24.88 -7.92 -15.08
N ILE A 90 -25.00 -7.61 -13.78
CA ILE A 90 -24.65 -6.32 -13.19
C ILE A 90 -23.44 -6.51 -12.30
N THR A 91 -22.37 -5.76 -12.58
CA THR A 91 -21.15 -5.71 -11.77
C THR A 91 -20.91 -4.29 -11.28
N ILE A 92 -20.72 -4.11 -9.97
CA ILE A 92 -20.47 -2.82 -9.34
C ILE A 92 -19.09 -2.89 -8.69
N SER A 93 -18.16 -2.04 -9.12
CA SER A 93 -16.83 -1.90 -8.51
C SER A 93 -16.62 -0.50 -7.95
N VAL A 94 -15.77 -0.39 -6.93
CA VAL A 94 -15.41 0.88 -6.30
C VAL A 94 -14.04 1.32 -6.82
N MET A 95 -13.96 2.52 -7.36
CA MET A 95 -12.70 3.18 -7.74
C MET A 95 -12.45 4.38 -6.84
N ARG A 96 -11.20 4.58 -6.40
CA ARG A 96 -10.77 5.76 -5.65
C ARG A 96 -9.90 6.61 -6.55
N LEU A 97 -10.24 7.89 -6.71
CA LEU A 97 -9.52 8.82 -7.60
C LEU A 97 -8.05 9.07 -7.16
N ALA A 98 -7.75 8.87 -5.87
CA ALA A 98 -6.39 8.99 -5.31
C ALA A 98 -5.36 7.98 -5.88
N ASN A 99 -5.77 6.98 -6.66
CA ASN A 99 -4.85 6.01 -7.28
C ASN A 99 -4.50 6.34 -8.75
N ILE A 100 -5.00 7.45 -9.31
CA ILE A 100 -4.79 7.80 -10.73
C ILE A 100 -3.70 8.87 -10.90
N VAL A 101 -3.39 9.65 -9.86
CA VAL A 101 -2.26 10.58 -9.86
C VAL A 101 -1.20 10.04 -8.90
N PRO A 102 0.00 9.63 -9.38
CA PRO A 102 1.11 9.37 -8.46
C PRO A 102 1.36 10.68 -7.71
N GLY A 103 1.06 10.71 -6.42
CA GLY A 103 1.14 11.91 -5.60
C GLY A 103 2.52 12.54 -5.69
N ASP A 104 2.57 13.74 -6.26
CA ASP A 104 3.64 14.67 -5.99
C ASP A 104 3.48 15.11 -4.53
N GLY A 105 4.53 14.94 -3.74
CA GLY A 105 4.55 15.35 -2.35
C GLY A 105 4.56 16.87 -2.28
N GLY A 106 3.38 17.48 -2.21
CA GLY A 106 3.20 18.92 -2.14
C GLY A 106 2.32 19.29 -0.97
N GLU A 107 2.99 19.69 0.11
CA GLU A 107 2.63 20.64 1.19
C GLU A 107 1.15 20.88 1.56
N ASP A 108 0.94 20.66 2.86
CA ASP A 108 -0.15 21.10 3.73
C ASP A 108 -0.47 22.60 3.56
N ASP A 109 -1.52 22.88 2.79
CA ASP A 109 -2.16 24.19 2.73
C ASP A 109 -3.56 24.13 3.38
N GLY A 110 -3.59 23.97 4.71
CA GLY A 110 -4.38 24.84 5.61
C GLY A 110 -5.84 25.19 5.28
N ALA A 111 -6.63 24.30 4.68
CA ALA A 111 -8.07 24.47 4.56
C ALA A 111 -8.79 23.49 5.50
N ASP A 112 -9.27 24.06 6.61
CA ASP A 112 -10.36 23.55 7.41
C ASP A 112 -11.60 23.39 6.52
N ASP A 113 -11.78 22.20 5.93
CA ASP A 113 -13.09 21.67 5.57
C ASP A 113 -12.99 20.14 5.49
N GLY A 114 -13.96 19.45 6.08
CA GLY A 114 -14.08 18.00 6.09
C GLY A 114 -14.41 17.36 4.74
N ASP A 115 -13.97 17.99 3.64
CA ASP A 115 -14.47 17.79 2.27
C ASP A 115 -13.47 17.10 1.33
N ASP A 116 -12.26 16.78 1.81
CA ASP A 116 -11.36 15.79 1.19
C ASP A 116 -11.88 14.35 1.41
N ILE A 117 -13.18 14.18 1.21
CA ILE A 117 -13.83 12.89 1.02
C ILE A 117 -13.17 12.29 -0.21
N ASN A 118 -12.22 11.39 0.04
CA ASN A 118 -11.74 10.38 -0.90
C ASN A 118 -12.83 10.07 -1.92
N GLN A 119 -12.78 10.71 -3.10
CA GLN A 119 -13.89 10.65 -4.04
C GLN A 119 -13.99 9.21 -4.54
N LEU A 120 -14.93 8.48 -3.92
CA LEU A 120 -15.25 7.11 -4.26
C LEU A 120 -16.23 7.17 -5.42
N PHE A 121 -15.82 6.60 -6.54
CA PHE A 121 -16.67 6.41 -7.69
C PHE A 121 -17.13 4.96 -7.72
N LEU A 122 -18.40 4.77 -8.06
CA LEU A 122 -18.91 3.45 -8.44
C LEU A 122 -18.87 3.33 -9.94
N HIS A 123 -18.23 2.27 -10.41
CA HIS A 123 -18.30 1.84 -11.79
C HIS A 123 -19.31 0.70 -11.89
N VAL A 124 -20.38 0.92 -12.63
CA VAL A 124 -21.43 -0.07 -12.86
C VAL A 124 -21.33 -0.56 -14.29
N ASP A 125 -21.09 -1.85 -14.47
CA ASP A 125 -21.12 -2.57 -15.74
C ASP A 125 -22.41 -3.38 -15.82
N VAL A 126 -23.20 -3.17 -16.87
CA VAL A 126 -24.40 -3.95 -17.18
C VAL A 126 -24.19 -4.63 -18.53
N SER A 127 -24.13 -5.96 -18.50
CA SER A 127 -23.84 -6.77 -19.69
C SER A 127 -24.97 -7.74 -20.01
N LYS A 128 -25.19 -8.01 -21.31
CA LYS A 128 -26.20 -8.98 -21.79
C LYS A 128 -25.58 -10.13 -22.59
N PRO A 129 -26.10 -11.37 -22.50
CA PRO A 129 -25.65 -12.46 -23.35
C PRO A 129 -25.90 -12.14 -24.82
N GLY A 130 -24.97 -12.51 -25.70
CA GLY A 130 -25.04 -12.23 -27.13
C GLY A 130 -24.69 -10.80 -27.55
N GLN A 131 -24.57 -9.86 -26.61
CA GLN A 131 -24.09 -8.50 -26.89
C GLN A 131 -22.57 -8.41 -26.77
N LYS A 132 -21.94 -7.71 -27.71
CA LYS A 132 -20.48 -7.46 -27.73
C LYS A 132 -20.06 -6.30 -26.82
N GLU A 133 -21.00 -5.43 -26.51
CA GLU A 133 -20.80 -4.26 -25.67
C GLU A 133 -21.60 -4.40 -24.37
N SER A 134 -21.13 -3.74 -23.33
CA SER A 134 -21.78 -3.53 -22.04
C SER A 134 -22.09 -2.04 -21.86
N LEU A 135 -23.10 -1.76 -21.05
CA LEU A 135 -23.46 -0.40 -20.63
C LEU A 135 -22.71 -0.08 -19.35
N HIS A 136 -21.98 1.02 -19.36
CA HIS A 136 -21.11 1.46 -18.27
C HIS A 136 -21.65 2.75 -17.68
N PHE A 137 -21.77 2.79 -16.36
CA PHE A 137 -22.09 4.00 -15.61
C PHE A 137 -20.91 4.36 -14.71
N LEU A 138 -20.53 5.63 -14.73
CA LEU A 138 -19.69 6.23 -13.70
C LEU A 138 -20.60 6.99 -12.76
N CYS A 139 -20.58 6.63 -11.48
CA CYS A 139 -21.44 7.23 -10.47
C CYS A 139 -20.61 7.83 -9.33
N GLY A 140 -20.93 9.06 -8.94
CA GLY A 140 -20.44 9.69 -7.72
C GLY A 140 -21.29 9.29 -6.52
N LEU A 141 -20.64 9.08 -5.37
CA LEU A 141 -21.29 8.83 -4.09
C LEU A 141 -21.38 10.10 -3.26
N TYR A 142 -22.59 10.45 -2.86
CA TYR A 142 -22.89 11.53 -1.93
C TYR A 142 -23.45 10.94 -0.62
N PRO A 143 -23.48 11.71 0.49
CA PRO A 143 -23.93 11.19 1.79
C PRO A 143 -25.34 10.58 1.79
N ASP A 144 -26.25 11.07 0.94
CA ASP A 144 -27.66 10.68 0.87
C ASP A 144 -28.11 10.22 -0.53
N ALA A 145 -27.24 10.29 -1.53
CA ALA A 145 -27.60 10.06 -2.92
C ALA A 145 -26.46 9.45 -3.76
N LEU A 146 -26.86 8.91 -4.91
CA LEU A 146 -25.96 8.49 -5.97
C LEU A 146 -26.23 9.35 -7.20
N GLY A 147 -25.22 10.04 -7.70
CA GLY A 147 -25.31 10.80 -8.95
C GLY A 147 -24.65 10.04 -10.10
N ILE A 148 -25.31 10.00 -11.25
CA ILE A 148 -24.71 9.48 -12.49
C ILE A 148 -23.88 10.61 -13.11
N HIS A 149 -22.59 10.40 -13.29
CA HIS A 149 -21.67 11.35 -13.93
C HIS A 149 -21.50 11.07 -15.41
N SER A 150 -21.50 9.80 -15.81
CA SER A 150 -21.44 9.43 -17.23
C SER A 150 -22.09 8.07 -17.50
N VAL A 151 -22.53 7.90 -18.75
CA VAL A 151 -23.10 6.65 -19.27
C VAL A 151 -22.48 6.38 -20.63
N SER A 152 -21.89 5.22 -20.85
CA SER A 152 -21.27 4.88 -22.14
C SER A 152 -21.46 3.42 -22.50
N MET A 153 -21.31 3.09 -23.77
CA MET A 153 -21.19 1.72 -24.25
C MET A 153 -19.70 1.38 -24.35
N ARG A 154 -19.28 0.24 -23.81
CA ARG A 154 -17.89 -0.23 -23.92
C ARG A 154 -17.84 -1.68 -24.39
N PRO A 155 -16.83 -2.08 -25.19
CA PRO A 155 -16.61 -3.48 -25.50
C PRO A 155 -16.38 -4.30 -24.23
N LYS A 156 -16.91 -5.52 -24.18
CA LYS A 156 -16.65 -6.42 -23.06
C LYS A 156 -15.18 -6.85 -23.03
N ALA A 157 -14.59 -6.93 -21.83
CA ALA A 157 -13.18 -7.27 -21.63
C ALA A 157 -12.73 -8.65 -22.19
N ASP A 158 -13.65 -9.57 -22.47
CA ASP A 158 -13.34 -10.87 -23.07
C ASP A 158 -13.06 -10.80 -24.60
N ALA A 159 -13.29 -9.66 -25.24
CA ALA A 159 -12.91 -9.44 -26.62
C ALA A 159 -11.42 -9.08 -26.68
N ALA A 160 -10.56 -10.08 -26.92
CA ALA A 160 -9.12 -9.94 -27.08
C ALA A 160 -8.74 -8.92 -28.17
N SER A 161 -8.63 -7.64 -27.79
CA SER A 161 -7.85 -6.55 -28.37
C SER A 161 -8.44 -5.22 -27.87
N SER A 162 -7.89 -4.69 -26.78
CA SER A 162 -8.18 -3.34 -26.29
C SER A 162 -7.56 -2.31 -27.24
N VAL A 163 -8.07 -2.24 -28.47
CA VAL A 163 -7.98 -1.04 -29.30
C VAL A 163 -9.26 -0.29 -28.98
N GLU A 164 -9.15 0.86 -28.32
CA GLU A 164 -10.25 1.80 -28.18
C GLU A 164 -10.62 2.28 -29.59
N ASP A 165 -11.48 1.53 -30.28
CA ASP A 165 -12.10 2.03 -31.48
C ASP A 165 -12.97 3.22 -31.04
N GLY A 166 -12.60 4.43 -31.44
CA GLY A 166 -13.28 5.69 -31.07
C GLY A 166 -14.72 5.82 -31.60
N SER A 167 -15.33 4.69 -31.96
CA SER A 167 -16.67 4.50 -32.49
C SER A 167 -17.70 4.19 -31.40
N SER A 168 -17.27 3.82 -30.17
CA SER A 168 -18.20 3.48 -29.08
C SER A 168 -18.95 4.71 -28.54
N TYR A 169 -20.24 4.55 -28.24
CA TYR A 169 -21.10 5.64 -27.76
C TYR A 169 -20.67 6.11 -26.36
N THR A 170 -20.23 7.36 -26.23
CA THR A 170 -19.70 7.93 -24.97
C THR A 170 -20.76 8.57 -24.07
N GLY A 171 -22.03 8.54 -24.47
CA GLY A 171 -23.12 9.14 -23.71
C GLY A 171 -23.41 10.59 -24.02
N PRO A 172 -24.51 11.11 -23.47
CA PRO A 172 -24.79 12.54 -23.46
C PRO A 172 -23.94 13.24 -22.39
N VAL A 173 -23.89 14.57 -22.48
CA VAL A 173 -23.37 15.41 -21.40
C VAL A 173 -24.50 15.58 -20.37
N PHE A 174 -24.18 15.32 -19.09
CA PHE A 174 -25.09 15.55 -17.97
C PHE A 174 -24.93 17.00 -17.47
N GLU A 175 -26.04 17.62 -17.08
CA GLU A 175 -26.09 18.98 -16.47
C GLU A 175 -25.86 18.94 -14.95
#